data_AF-A0A0F9ARI7-F1
#
_entry.id   AF-A0A0F9ARI7-F1
#
_cell.length_a   1.000
_cell.length_b   1.000
_cell.length_c   1.000
_cell.angle_alpha   90.00
_cell.angle_beta   90.00
_cell.angle_gamma   90.00
#
_symmetry.space_group_name_H-M   'P 1'
#
loop_
_entity.id
_entity.type
_entity.pdbx_description
1 polymer ?
#
loop_
_entity_poly.entity_id
_entity_poly.type
_entity_poly.pdbx_seq_one_letter_code
_entity_poly.pdbx_strand_id
1 'polypeptide(L)'
;DIIFAGYQEAGLSGISDESNTGLAAQGWKYKVAINGSDATEFDITTTSTDTYAALITLMNAQNTGATWTLVDGDLRLTSDAVTGVSSIAVTAGSSADLLVGLSITMETAVTGDTTPPSEIPMNYHKALPFLVAYLLLLEQMDDKLAGLRRAEYVKTMRLFRLSRLTRDTETDRNDGLRNRLGYTVTMP
;
A
#
# COMPACT_ATOMS: atom_id res chain seq x y z
N ASP A 1 11.12 -19.81 -11.80
CA ASP A 1 10.81 -19.55 -10.38
C ASP A 1 9.85 -18.38 -10.27
N ILE A 2 8.85 -18.50 -9.40
CA ILE A 2 7.94 -17.39 -9.10
C ILE A 2 8.68 -16.49 -8.14
N ILE A 3 8.80 -15.20 -8.47
CA ILE A 3 9.59 -14.26 -7.70
C ILE A 3 8.64 -13.22 -7.15
N PHE A 4 8.51 -13.23 -5.83
CA PHE A 4 7.76 -12.20 -5.12
C PHE A 4 8.68 -11.00 -4.99
N ALA A 5 8.25 -9.82 -5.47
CA ALA A 5 8.96 -8.59 -5.22
C ALA A 5 8.73 -8.14 -3.76
N GLY A 6 9.80 -7.72 -3.11
CA GLY A 6 9.73 -7.13 -1.79
C GLY A 6 9.05 -5.77 -1.84
N TYR A 7 8.26 -5.46 -0.83
CA TYR A 7 7.53 -4.20 -0.76
C TYR A 7 7.41 -3.70 0.67
N GLN A 8 7.09 -2.42 0.81
CA GLN A 8 6.65 -1.84 2.06
C GLN A 8 5.51 -0.86 1.80
N GLU A 9 4.57 -0.78 2.73
CA GLU A 9 3.36 0.02 2.56
C GLU A 9 2.93 0.71 3.85
N ALA A 10 2.05 1.69 3.71
CA ALA A 10 1.33 2.28 4.82
C ALA A 10 -0.05 2.73 4.36
N GLY A 11 -1.07 2.54 5.20
CA GLY A 11 -2.41 3.03 4.93
C GLY A 11 -2.52 4.54 5.00
N LEU A 12 -3.04 5.16 3.93
CA LEU A 12 -3.46 6.54 3.93
C LEU A 12 -4.87 6.64 4.54
N SER A 13 -4.96 7.24 5.72
CA SER A 13 -6.24 7.36 6.42
C SER A 13 -7.24 8.21 5.62
N GLY A 14 -8.44 7.66 5.37
CA GLY A 14 -9.53 8.38 4.70
C GLY A 14 -9.36 8.58 3.19
N ILE A 15 -8.39 7.91 2.56
CA ILE A 15 -8.14 8.02 1.11
C ILE A 15 -8.48 6.68 0.44
N SER A 16 -9.47 6.72 -0.44
CA SER A 16 -9.96 5.57 -1.19
C SER A 16 -9.59 5.61 -2.67
N ASP A 17 -9.11 6.75 -3.18
CA ASP A 17 -8.61 6.91 -4.54
C ASP A 17 -7.50 7.96 -4.66
N GLU A 18 -6.79 7.94 -5.78
CA GLU A 18 -5.66 8.82 -6.06
C GLU A 18 -6.06 10.25 -6.49
N SER A 19 -7.35 10.54 -6.60
CA SER A 19 -7.86 11.86 -7.00
C SER A 19 -7.96 12.84 -5.83
N ASN A 20 -7.90 12.34 -4.59
CA ASN A 20 -7.88 13.16 -3.39
C ASN A 20 -6.66 14.09 -3.36
N THR A 21 -6.87 15.29 -2.82
CA THR A 21 -5.84 16.27 -2.47
C THR A 21 -5.67 16.31 -0.94
N GLY A 22 -4.65 16.98 -0.43
CA GLY A 22 -4.57 17.25 1.02
C GLY A 22 -3.16 17.40 1.58
N LEU A 23 -2.13 17.12 0.79
CA LEU A 23 -0.75 17.37 1.19
C LEU A 23 -0.41 18.85 0.99
N ALA A 24 0.24 19.47 1.98
CA ALA A 24 0.57 20.90 1.90
C ALA A 24 1.56 21.18 0.76
N ALA A 25 1.46 22.38 0.18
CA ALA A 25 2.32 22.83 -0.92
C ALA A 25 3.71 23.21 -0.41
N GLN A 26 4.66 22.28 -0.50
CA GLN A 26 6.04 22.50 -0.08
C GLN A 26 6.98 21.42 -0.64
N GLY A 27 8.27 21.55 -0.34
CA GLY A 27 9.23 20.46 -0.52
C GLY A 27 9.05 19.41 0.58
N TRP A 28 9.01 18.14 0.19
CA TRP A 28 8.93 16.99 1.08
C TRP A 28 10.12 16.06 0.84
N LYS A 29 10.56 15.42 1.93
CA LYS A 29 11.72 14.54 1.99
C LYS A 29 11.31 13.16 2.47
N TYR A 30 11.87 12.12 1.89
CA TYR A 30 11.75 10.74 2.37
C TYR A 30 13.00 9.96 2.03
N LYS A 31 13.24 8.85 2.72
CA LYS A 31 14.40 8.00 2.47
C LYS A 31 13.96 6.61 2.02
N VAL A 32 14.68 6.05 1.06
CA VAL A 32 14.45 4.68 0.58
C VAL A 32 15.77 3.93 0.47
N ALA A 33 15.81 2.73 1.03
CA ALA A 33 16.79 1.69 0.72
C ALA A 33 16.11 0.61 -0.12
N ILE A 34 16.74 0.22 -1.23
CA ILE A 34 16.20 -0.75 -2.20
C ILE A 34 17.17 -1.92 -2.30
N ASN A 35 16.67 -3.13 -2.09
CA ASN A 35 17.39 -4.40 -2.24
C ASN A 35 18.74 -4.43 -1.49
N GLY A 36 18.74 -3.93 -0.25
CA GLY A 36 19.93 -3.91 0.61
C GLY A 36 20.91 -2.76 0.35
N SER A 37 20.55 -1.80 -0.50
CA SER A 37 21.31 -0.56 -0.64
C SER A 37 21.27 0.30 0.63
N ASP A 38 22.18 1.26 0.74
CA ASP A 38 22.05 2.33 1.71
C ASP A 38 20.80 3.17 1.42
N ALA A 39 20.24 3.76 2.48
CA ALA A 39 19.08 4.63 2.37
C ALA A 39 19.47 5.95 1.68
N THR A 40 18.83 6.24 0.55
CA THR A 40 18.99 7.49 -0.19
C THR A 40 17.84 8.44 0.16
N GLU A 41 18.15 9.71 0.45
CA GLU A 41 17.14 10.76 0.66
C GLU A 41 16.72 11.36 -0.67
N PHE A 42 15.42 11.45 -0.88
CA PHE A 42 14.78 12.02 -2.06
C PHE A 42 13.96 13.24 -1.66
N ASP A 43 13.92 14.21 -2.57
CA ASP A 43 13.17 15.44 -2.43
C ASP A 43 12.12 15.54 -3.55
N ILE A 44 10.89 15.85 -3.18
CA ILE A 44 9.78 16.14 -4.11
C ILE A 44 9.13 17.46 -3.70
N THR A 45 8.50 18.14 -4.64
CA THR A 45 7.78 19.39 -4.36
C THR A 45 6.35 19.28 -4.82
N THR A 46 5.41 19.57 -3.92
CA THR A 46 3.98 19.55 -4.22
C THR A 46 3.38 20.95 -4.31
N THR A 47 2.29 21.06 -5.06
CA THR A 47 1.41 22.23 -5.12
C THR A 47 0.12 21.98 -4.34
N SER A 48 -0.65 23.03 -4.03
CA SER A 48 -1.88 22.91 -3.23
C SER A 48 -3.02 22.17 -3.96
N THR A 49 -2.86 21.93 -5.25
CA THR A 49 -3.83 21.21 -6.09
C THR A 49 -3.35 19.82 -6.47
N ASP A 50 -2.14 19.42 -6.05
CA ASP A 50 -1.63 18.10 -6.39
C ASP A 50 -2.46 17.02 -5.71
N THR A 51 -2.86 16.05 -6.51
CA THR A 51 -3.54 14.85 -6.05
C THR A 51 -2.53 13.79 -5.62
N TYR A 52 -3.01 12.73 -4.96
CA TYR A 52 -2.16 11.56 -4.69
C TYR A 52 -1.57 10.92 -5.94
N ALA A 53 -2.28 10.95 -7.08
CA ALA A 53 -1.73 10.51 -8.37
C ALA A 53 -0.52 11.35 -8.81
N ALA A 54 -0.61 12.68 -8.63
CA ALA A 54 0.50 13.58 -8.93
C ALA A 54 1.68 13.33 -7.98
N LEU A 55 1.41 13.12 -6.69
CA LEU A 55 2.42 12.75 -5.70
C LEU A 55 3.14 11.45 -6.07
N ILE A 56 2.39 10.40 -6.43
CA ILE A 56 2.95 9.11 -6.87
C ILE A 56 3.82 9.28 -8.11
N THR A 57 3.39 10.11 -9.06
CA THR A 57 4.18 10.44 -10.26
C THR A 57 5.51 11.11 -9.89
N LEU A 58 5.50 12.07 -8.95
CA LEU A 58 6.71 12.73 -8.46
C LEU A 58 7.66 11.75 -7.78
N MET A 59 7.16 10.87 -6.92
CA MET A 59 7.98 9.87 -6.22
C MET A 59 8.58 8.85 -7.20
N ASN A 60 7.80 8.37 -8.17
CA ASN A 60 8.28 7.46 -9.21
C ASN A 60 9.34 8.09 -10.13
N ALA A 61 9.31 9.42 -10.33
CA ALA A 61 10.37 10.10 -11.06
C ALA A 61 11.71 10.11 -10.30
N GLN A 62 11.69 10.00 -8.97
CA GLN A 62 12.89 9.99 -8.11
C GLN A 62 13.42 8.57 -7.85
N ASN A 63 12.53 7.59 -7.78
CA ASN A 63 12.89 6.21 -7.44
C ASN A 63 13.15 5.38 -8.71
N THR A 64 14.37 4.86 -8.85
CA THR A 64 14.71 3.86 -9.87
C THR A 64 14.88 2.49 -9.21
N GLY A 65 14.33 1.44 -9.82
CA GLY A 65 14.41 0.06 -9.31
C GLY A 65 13.35 -0.30 -8.27
N ALA A 66 12.40 0.60 -8.02
CA ALA A 66 11.19 0.34 -7.28
C ALA A 66 10.07 1.30 -7.73
N THR A 67 8.82 0.85 -7.65
CA THR A 67 7.64 1.58 -8.10
C THR A 67 6.67 1.84 -6.95
N TRP A 68 6.27 3.10 -6.79
CA TRP A 68 5.17 3.56 -5.93
C TRP A 68 3.82 3.38 -6.60
N THR A 69 2.85 2.89 -5.82
CA THR A 69 1.46 2.69 -6.24
C THR A 69 0.52 2.92 -5.06
N LEU A 70 -0.73 3.28 -5.34
CA LEU A 70 -1.80 3.18 -4.35
C LEU A 70 -2.50 1.81 -4.49
N VAL A 71 -2.49 1.02 -3.44
CA VAL A 71 -3.17 -0.29 -3.39
C VAL A 71 -4.17 -0.27 -2.26
N ASP A 72 -5.46 -0.19 -2.59
CA ASP A 72 -6.57 -0.20 -1.63
C ASP A 72 -6.51 0.88 -0.53
N GLY A 73 -5.95 2.05 -0.86
CA GLY A 73 -5.73 3.17 0.07
C GLY A 73 -4.36 3.14 0.75
N ASP A 74 -3.56 2.11 0.51
CA ASP A 74 -2.20 2.04 1.02
C ASP A 74 -1.21 2.57 -0.01
N LEU A 75 -0.34 3.47 0.42
CA LEU A 75 0.80 3.88 -0.37
C LEU A 75 1.86 2.78 -0.27
N ARG A 76 2.12 2.07 -1.38
CA ARG A 76 3.05 0.94 -1.46
C ARG A 76 4.21 1.26 -2.38
N LEU A 77 5.43 0.99 -1.91
CA LEU A 77 6.63 0.92 -2.74
C LEU A 77 7.01 -0.55 -2.94
N THR A 78 7.15 -0.97 -4.20
CA THR A 78 7.48 -2.34 -4.59
C THR A 78 8.79 -2.38 -5.37
N SER A 79 9.70 -3.29 -5.05
CA SER A 79 10.94 -3.49 -5.79
C SER A 79 10.67 -3.98 -7.21
N ASP A 80 11.42 -3.48 -8.19
CA ASP A 80 11.34 -3.96 -9.58
C ASP A 80 12.20 -5.23 -9.79
N ALA A 81 12.91 -5.69 -8.76
CA ALA A 81 13.80 -6.84 -8.86
C ALA A 81 13.00 -8.13 -9.12
N VAL A 82 13.30 -8.74 -10.26
CA VAL A 82 12.71 -10.00 -10.73
C VAL A 82 13.62 -11.21 -10.53
N THR A 83 14.70 -11.09 -9.75
CA THR A 83 15.66 -12.17 -9.45
C THR A 83 16.18 -12.05 -8.02
N GLY A 84 16.13 -13.14 -7.25
CA GLY A 84 16.71 -13.21 -5.89
C GLY A 84 15.86 -12.57 -4.80
N VAL A 85 16.48 -12.37 -3.63
CA VAL A 85 15.83 -11.72 -2.48
C VAL A 85 15.74 -10.22 -2.73
N SER A 86 14.55 -9.66 -2.58
CA SER A 86 14.31 -8.22 -2.75
C SER A 86 13.74 -7.61 -1.47
N SER A 87 14.07 -6.36 -1.20
CA SER A 87 13.66 -5.68 0.03
C SER A 87 13.45 -4.19 -0.21
N ILE A 88 12.55 -3.60 0.56
CA ILE A 88 12.26 -2.18 0.55
C ILE A 88 12.29 -1.71 2.00
N ALA A 89 12.97 -0.59 2.25
CA ALA A 89 12.88 0.11 3.52
C ALA A 89 12.71 1.61 3.26
N VAL A 90 11.53 2.11 3.59
CA VAL A 90 11.14 3.52 3.54
C VAL A 90 11.23 4.08 4.95
N THR A 91 11.91 5.21 5.10
CA THR A 91 12.11 5.88 6.39
C THR A 91 11.94 7.40 6.26
N ALA A 92 11.82 8.06 7.41
CA ALA A 92 11.60 9.49 7.51
C ALA A 92 12.73 10.32 6.88
N GLY A 93 12.34 11.43 6.24
CA GLY A 93 13.26 12.47 5.74
C GLY A 93 13.81 13.40 6.85
N SER A 94 14.81 14.20 6.51
CA SER A 94 15.61 14.99 7.46
C SER A 94 14.95 16.26 8.07
N SER A 95 13.84 16.78 7.55
CA SER A 95 13.19 17.98 8.13
C SER A 95 11.75 18.23 7.67
N ALA A 96 11.48 18.12 6.37
CA ALA A 96 10.13 18.16 5.80
C ALA A 96 9.69 16.73 5.47
N ASP A 97 9.52 15.90 6.49
CA ASP A 97 9.27 14.46 6.30
C ASP A 97 7.91 14.21 5.64
N LEU A 98 7.93 13.57 4.47
CA LEU A 98 6.74 13.20 3.72
C LEU A 98 5.84 12.25 4.53
N LEU A 99 6.42 11.31 5.28
CA LEU A 99 5.63 10.33 6.03
C LEU A 99 4.79 11.03 7.12
N VAL A 100 5.37 12.04 7.77
CA VAL A 100 4.64 12.92 8.72
C VAL A 100 3.59 13.74 7.98
N GLY A 101 3.92 14.34 6.82
CA GLY A 101 2.97 15.11 6.01
C GLY A 101 1.74 14.30 5.58
N LEU A 102 1.94 13.01 5.34
CA LEU A 102 0.89 12.03 5.01
C LEU A 102 0.22 11.41 6.24
N SER A 103 0.70 11.70 7.44
CA SER A 103 0.24 11.08 8.70
C SER A 103 0.30 9.54 8.67
N ILE A 104 1.36 8.98 8.07
CA ILE A 104 1.54 7.54 7.93
C ILE A 104 2.74 7.03 8.71
N THR A 105 2.68 5.75 9.09
CA THR A 105 3.83 4.98 9.58
C THR A 105 3.94 3.74 8.70
N MET A 106 5.12 3.52 8.12
CA MET A 106 5.37 2.35 7.27
C MET A 106 5.24 1.06 8.06
N GLU A 107 4.49 0.12 7.52
CA GLU A 107 4.36 -1.23 8.05
C GLU A 107 5.69 -1.99 7.92
N THR A 108 5.77 -3.16 8.54
CA THR A 108 6.93 -4.05 8.36
C THR A 108 7.07 -4.42 6.89
N ALA A 109 8.28 -4.26 6.35
CA ALA A 109 8.58 -4.63 4.97
C ALA A 109 8.38 -6.13 4.75
N VAL A 110 7.81 -6.46 3.60
CA VAL A 110 7.72 -7.83 3.11
C VAL A 110 8.93 -8.07 2.22
N THR A 111 9.75 -9.05 2.60
CA THR A 111 10.87 -9.49 1.77
C THR A 111 10.37 -10.34 0.62
N GLY A 112 10.81 -10.01 -0.58
CA GLY A 112 10.59 -10.79 -1.77
C GLY A 112 11.57 -11.96 -1.85
N ASP A 113 11.09 -13.12 -2.32
CA ASP A 113 11.91 -14.32 -2.50
C ASP A 113 11.34 -15.18 -3.66
N THR A 114 12.17 -16.08 -4.15
CA THR A 114 11.91 -17.17 -5.10
C THR A 114 11.18 -18.36 -4.47
N THR A 115 11.19 -18.47 -3.13
CA THR A 115 10.56 -19.57 -2.41
C THR A 115 9.12 -19.20 -2.05
N PRO A 116 8.11 -20.02 -2.42
CA PRO A 116 6.75 -19.81 -1.95
C PRO A 116 6.74 -19.82 -0.41
N PRO A 117 6.05 -18.88 0.25
CA PRO A 117 6.02 -18.86 1.70
C PRO A 117 5.36 -20.14 2.23
N SER A 118 5.96 -20.74 3.26
CA SER A 118 5.46 -21.99 3.88
C SER A 118 4.14 -21.79 4.65
N GLU A 119 3.84 -20.54 5.00
CA GLU A 119 2.62 -20.09 5.67
C GLU A 119 2.11 -18.83 4.94
N ILE A 120 0.82 -18.53 5.00
CA ILE A 120 0.26 -17.32 4.38
C ILE A 120 0.57 -16.12 5.30
N PRO A 121 1.41 -15.13 4.89
CA PRO A 121 1.63 -13.93 5.68
C PRO A 121 0.32 -13.18 5.95
N MET A 122 0.23 -12.51 7.09
CA MET A 122 -0.99 -11.81 7.53
C MET A 122 -1.52 -10.79 6.51
N ASN A 123 -0.65 -10.26 5.64
CA ASN A 123 -0.97 -9.27 4.59
C ASN A 123 -0.98 -9.85 3.16
N TYR A 124 -0.80 -11.17 2.99
CA TYR A 124 -0.72 -11.81 1.67
C TYR A 124 -2.02 -11.70 0.86
N HIS A 125 -3.14 -11.38 1.50
CA HIS A 125 -4.43 -11.09 0.86
C HIS A 125 -4.38 -9.88 -0.09
N LYS A 126 -3.42 -8.97 0.10
CA LYS A 126 -3.17 -7.84 -0.81
C LYS A 126 -2.22 -8.18 -1.97
N ALA A 127 -1.58 -9.36 -1.94
CA ALA A 127 -0.76 -9.93 -3.02
C ALA A 127 -1.46 -11.10 -3.75
N LEU A 128 -2.46 -11.72 -3.11
CA LEU A 128 -3.26 -12.86 -3.56
C LEU A 128 -4.00 -12.67 -4.89
N PRO A 129 -4.52 -11.48 -5.27
CA PRO A 129 -5.23 -11.32 -6.55
C PRO A 129 -4.35 -11.66 -7.76
N PHE A 130 -3.06 -11.31 -7.70
CA PHE A 130 -2.10 -11.58 -8.76
C PHE A 130 -1.67 -13.05 -8.80
N LEU A 131 -1.38 -13.64 -7.63
CA LEU A 131 -0.96 -15.04 -7.52
C LEU A 131 -2.08 -16.02 -7.90
N VAL A 132 -3.32 -15.77 -7.47
CA VAL A 132 -4.47 -16.63 -7.79
C VAL A 132 -4.85 -16.51 -9.27
N ALA A 133 -4.88 -15.31 -9.84
CA ALA A 133 -5.14 -15.14 -11.28
C ALA A 133 -4.08 -15.83 -12.15
N TYR A 134 -2.81 -15.80 -11.72
CA TYR A 134 -1.69 -16.38 -12.46
C TYR A 134 -1.56 -17.91 -12.29
N LEU A 135 -1.79 -18.46 -11.10
CA LEU A 135 -1.83 -19.91 -10.86
C LEU A 135 -3.05 -20.57 -11.53
N LEU A 136 -4.17 -19.85 -11.67
CA LEU A 136 -5.30 -20.28 -12.48
C LEU A 136 -4.96 -20.30 -13.99
N LEU A 137 -4.10 -19.40 -14.46
CA LEU A 137 -3.71 -19.28 -15.87
C LEU A 137 -2.70 -20.36 -16.31
N LEU A 138 -1.92 -20.92 -15.38
CA LEU A 138 -0.85 -21.87 -15.67
C LEU A 138 -1.25 -23.35 -15.49
N GLU A 139 -2.49 -23.66 -15.10
CA GLU A 139 -3.00 -25.03 -14.88
C GLU A 139 -2.13 -25.91 -13.93
N GLN A 140 -1.21 -25.33 -13.16
CA GLN A 140 -0.26 -26.07 -12.30
C GLN A 140 -0.79 -26.38 -10.90
N MET A 141 -2.08 -26.67 -10.72
CA MET A 141 -2.62 -26.97 -9.38
C MET A 141 -3.32 -28.33 -9.33
N ASP A 142 -2.79 -29.23 -8.52
CA ASP A 142 -3.50 -30.44 -8.08
C ASP A 142 -4.87 -30.06 -7.49
N ASP A 143 -5.93 -30.60 -8.09
CA ASP A 143 -7.34 -30.18 -7.98
C ASP A 143 -7.86 -29.96 -6.54
N LYS A 144 -7.33 -30.69 -5.56
CA LYS A 144 -7.82 -30.60 -4.17
C LYS A 144 -7.30 -29.35 -3.44
N LEU A 145 -6.06 -28.93 -3.71
CA LEU A 145 -5.49 -27.73 -3.09
C LEU A 145 -6.00 -26.46 -3.78
N ALA A 146 -6.32 -26.55 -5.08
CA ALA A 146 -6.98 -25.50 -5.83
C ALA A 146 -8.36 -25.15 -5.24
N GLY A 147 -9.17 -26.16 -4.87
CA GLY A 147 -10.48 -25.95 -4.27
C GLY A 147 -10.42 -25.25 -2.91
N LEU A 148 -9.52 -25.68 -2.02
CA LEU A 148 -9.32 -25.06 -0.71
C LEU A 148 -8.79 -23.63 -0.82
N ARG A 149 -7.86 -23.37 -1.75
CA ARG A 149 -7.31 -22.02 -1.94
C ARG A 149 -8.28 -21.08 -2.67
N ARG A 150 -9.13 -21.58 -3.58
CA ARG A 150 -10.28 -20.82 -4.11
C ARG A 150 -11.30 -20.50 -3.02
N ALA A 151 -11.57 -21.45 -2.12
CA ALA A 151 -12.47 -21.20 -0.99
C ALA A 151 -11.91 -20.13 -0.05
N GLU A 152 -10.61 -20.18 0.26
CA GLU A 152 -9.97 -19.17 1.09
C GLU A 152 -9.88 -17.82 0.36
N TYR A 153 -9.67 -17.79 -0.95
CA TYR A 153 -9.78 -16.58 -1.79
C TYR A 153 -11.18 -15.97 -1.70
N VAL A 154 -12.23 -16.76 -1.91
CA VAL A 154 -13.63 -16.28 -1.83
C VAL A 154 -13.96 -15.80 -0.42
N LYS A 155 -13.52 -16.51 0.61
CA LYS A 155 -13.74 -16.16 2.02
C LYS A 155 -13.00 -14.88 2.39
N THR A 156 -11.76 -14.72 1.96
CA THR A 156 -10.94 -13.52 2.17
C THR A 156 -11.53 -12.34 1.41
N MET A 157 -11.92 -12.52 0.14
CA MET A 157 -12.61 -11.49 -0.64
C MET A 157 -13.96 -11.10 -0.03
N ARG A 158 -14.68 -12.05 0.57
CA ARG A 158 -15.93 -11.79 1.27
C ARG A 158 -15.70 -11.02 2.57
N LEU A 159 -14.72 -11.42 3.37
CA LEU A 159 -14.29 -10.72 4.58
C LEU A 159 -13.77 -9.32 4.26
N PHE A 160 -13.04 -9.15 3.15
CA PHE A 160 -12.58 -7.87 2.62
C PHE A 160 -13.74 -6.96 2.17
N ARG A 161 -14.73 -7.51 1.46
CA ARG A 161 -15.96 -6.75 1.12
C ARG A 161 -16.74 -6.36 2.38
N LEU A 162 -16.80 -7.25 3.37
CA LEU A 162 -17.44 -6.99 4.66
C LEU A 162 -16.69 -5.91 5.45
N SER A 163 -15.36 -5.98 5.52
CA SER A 163 -14.53 -4.98 6.21
C SER A 163 -14.66 -3.60 5.56
N ARG A 164 -14.67 -3.55 4.22
CA ARG A 164 -15.00 -2.35 3.45
C ARG A 164 -16.39 -1.82 3.80
N LEU A 165 -17.41 -2.68 3.79
CA LEU A 165 -18.77 -2.28 4.17
C LEU A 165 -18.84 -1.75 5.60
N THR A 166 -18.13 -2.37 6.56
CA THR A 166 -18.12 -1.92 7.97
C THR A 166 -17.33 -0.64 8.17
N ARG A 167 -16.25 -0.41 7.42
CA ARG A 167 -15.46 0.82 7.50
C ARG A 167 -16.20 2.00 6.87
N ASP A 168 -16.88 1.77 5.75
CA ASP A 168 -17.75 2.75 5.10
C ASP A 168 -18.97 3.05 6.00
N THR A 169 -19.58 2.02 6.60
CA THR A 169 -20.74 2.22 7.51
C THR A 169 -20.37 2.78 8.89
N GLU A 170 -19.18 2.54 9.44
CA GLU A 170 -18.71 3.23 10.65
C GLU A 170 -18.43 4.70 10.40
N THR A 171 -17.89 5.03 9.22
CA THR A 171 -17.68 6.42 8.78
C THR A 171 -19.04 7.12 8.61
N ASP A 172 -19.96 6.52 7.86
CA ASP A 172 -21.33 7.04 7.67
C ASP A 172 -22.11 7.15 8.98
N ARG A 173 -21.95 6.19 9.90
CA ARG A 173 -22.63 6.20 11.21
C ARG A 173 -22.05 7.26 12.13
N ASN A 174 -20.73 7.45 12.13
CA ASN A 174 -20.08 8.51 12.91
C ASN A 174 -20.46 9.89 12.37
N ASP A 175 -20.53 10.07 11.06
CA ASP A 175 -20.96 11.33 10.45
C ASP A 175 -22.45 11.61 10.64
N GLY A 176 -23.30 10.57 10.59
CA GLY A 176 -24.71 10.67 10.95
C GLY A 176 -24.95 11.01 12.42
N LEU A 177 -24.12 10.47 13.34
CA LEU A 177 -24.16 10.83 14.77
C LEU A 177 -23.67 12.25 15.01
N ARG A 178 -22.60 12.70 14.33
CA ARG A 178 -22.08 14.07 14.41
C ARG A 178 -23.10 15.10 13.98
N ASN A 179 -23.77 14.88 12.84
CA ASN A 179 -24.83 15.75 12.33
C ASN A 179 -26.06 15.80 13.26
N ARG A 180 -26.43 14.66 13.88
CA ARG A 180 -27.54 14.61 14.84
C ARG A 180 -27.23 15.27 16.18
N LEU A 181 -25.97 15.26 16.61
CA LEU A 181 -25.53 15.83 17.88
C LEU A 181 -25.10 17.30 17.75
N GLY A 182 -25.14 17.88 16.55
CA GLY A 182 -24.85 19.31 16.34
C GLY A 182 -23.40 19.71 16.56
N TYR A 183 -22.46 18.76 16.52
CA TYR A 183 -21.03 19.05 16.67
C TYR A 183 -20.47 19.59 15.35
N THR A 184 -20.35 20.91 15.24
CA THR A 184 -19.48 21.54 14.23
C THR A 184 -18.04 21.46 14.69
N VAL A 185 -17.16 20.83 13.89
CA VAL A 185 -15.72 20.87 14.10
C VAL A 185 -15.23 22.28 13.78
N THR A 186 -15.06 23.10 14.80
CA THR A 186 -14.23 24.30 14.71
C THR A 186 -12.78 23.82 14.79
N MET A 187 -12.11 23.73 13.64
CA MET A 187 -10.67 23.46 13.66
C MET A 187 -9.94 24.66 14.30
N PRO A 188 -8.93 24.41 15.15
CA PRO A 188 -7.99 25.47 15.55
C PRO A 188 -7.16 25.98 14.38
#